data_AF-A0A934UKH8-F1
#
_entry.id   AF-A0A934UKH8-F1
#
_cell.length_a   1.000
_cell.length_b   1.000
_cell.length_c   1.000
_cell.angle_alpha   90.00
_cell.angle_beta   90.00
_cell.angle_gamma   90.00
#
_symmetry.space_group_name_H-M   'P 1'
#
loop_
_entity.id
_entity.type
_entity.pdbx_description
1 polymer ?
#
loop_
_entity_poly.entity_id
_entity_poly.type
_entity_poly.pdbx_seq_one_letter_code
_entity_poly.pdbx_strand_id
1 'polypeptide(L)'
;MSTFRKSQNSASPGKLSVILSTLIFVQILNVSIQIWLLYTALNNALDNNTEILIPAFIASVVLFFIGFGWLYYLPSGNFTRYK
;
A
#
# COMPACT_ATOMS: atom_id res chain seq x y z
N MET A 1 9.69 40.16 5.82
CA MET A 1 9.51 39.39 4.56
C MET A 1 9.97 37.91 4.65
N SER A 2 10.36 37.39 5.83
CA SER A 2 10.66 35.95 6.01
C SER A 2 9.42 35.10 6.36
N THR A 3 8.41 35.71 6.99
CA THR A 3 7.18 35.04 7.44
C THR A 3 6.30 34.52 6.28
N PHE A 4 6.27 35.23 5.15
CA PHE A 4 5.54 34.80 3.94
C PHE A 4 6.15 33.55 3.29
N ARG A 5 7.48 33.50 3.17
CA ARG A 5 8.17 32.30 2.64
C ARG A 5 8.05 31.10 3.57
N LYS A 6 8.08 31.31 4.88
CA LYS A 6 7.89 30.24 5.87
C LYS A 6 6.44 29.71 5.85
N SER A 7 5.45 30.60 5.76
CA SER A 7 4.03 30.24 5.65
C SER A 7 3.73 29.48 4.34
N GLN A 8 4.30 29.88 3.21
CA GLN A 8 4.15 29.12 1.95
C GLN A 8 4.83 27.74 2.00
N ASN A 9 5.97 27.61 2.67
CA ASN A 9 6.63 26.31 2.86
C ASN A 9 5.85 25.40 3.83
N SER A 10 5.28 25.99 4.89
CA SER A 10 4.37 25.35 5.85
C SER A 10 2.96 25.10 5.28
N ALA A 11 2.62 25.62 4.10
CA ALA A 11 1.36 25.40 3.39
C ALA A 11 1.43 24.21 2.41
N SER A 12 2.52 23.44 2.40
CA SER A 12 2.58 22.13 1.76
C SER A 12 2.19 20.88 2.61
N PRO A 13 1.37 20.93 3.70
CA PRO A 13 0.85 19.72 4.36
C PRO A 13 0.12 18.80 3.38
N GLY A 14 -0.45 19.36 2.31
CA GLY A 14 -1.08 18.61 1.24
C GLY A 14 -0.16 17.59 0.58
N LYS A 15 1.15 17.83 0.47
CA LYS A 15 2.06 16.87 -0.20
C LYS A 15 2.21 15.57 0.60
N LEU A 16 2.38 15.65 1.91
CA LEU A 16 2.46 14.48 2.78
C LEU A 16 1.11 13.75 2.85
N SER A 17 0.01 14.49 3.01
CA SER A 17 -1.33 13.89 3.04
C SER A 17 -1.70 13.21 1.71
N VAL A 18 -1.27 13.75 0.58
CA VAL A 18 -1.46 13.13 -0.75
C VAL A 18 -0.65 11.85 -0.88
N ILE A 19 0.62 11.84 -0.46
CA ILE A 19 1.45 10.62 -0.46
C ILE A 19 0.82 9.54 0.42
N LEU A 20 0.41 9.90 1.64
CA LEU A 20 -0.22 8.96 2.58
C LEU A 20 -1.55 8.42 2.04
N SER A 21 -2.40 9.28 1.49
CA SER A 21 -3.69 8.89 0.89
C SER A 21 -3.49 7.96 -0.30
N THR A 22 -2.53 8.28 -1.18
CA THR A 22 -2.17 7.44 -2.33
C THR A 22 -1.68 6.07 -1.86
N LEU A 23 -0.84 6.04 -0.83
CA LEU A 23 -0.34 4.80 -0.25
C LEU A 23 -1.48 3.93 0.31
N ILE A 24 -2.38 4.53 1.10
CA ILE A 24 -3.55 3.83 1.64
C ILE A 24 -4.41 3.27 0.51
N PHE A 25 -4.67 4.06 -0.53
CA PHE A 25 -5.47 3.64 -1.67
C PHE A 25 -4.84 2.46 -2.42
N VAL A 26 -3.54 2.53 -2.71
CA VAL A 26 -2.79 1.43 -3.33
C VAL A 26 -2.82 0.16 -2.47
N GLN A 27 -2.69 0.31 -1.14
CA GLN A 27 -2.74 -0.84 -0.24
C GLN A 27 -4.14 -1.45 -0.14
N ILE A 28 -5.21 -0.65 -0.19
CA ILE A 28 -6.58 -1.17 -0.27
C ILE A 28 -6.76 -1.99 -1.54
N LEU A 29 -6.34 -1.45 -2.69
CA LEU A 29 -6.38 -2.18 -3.96
C LEU A 29 -5.59 -3.49 -3.89
N ASN A 30 -4.42 -3.49 -3.27
CA ASN A 30 -3.60 -4.68 -3.07
C ASN A 30 -4.34 -5.74 -2.24
N VAL A 31 -4.92 -5.36 -1.11
CA VAL A 31 -5.67 -6.29 -0.27
C VAL A 31 -6.92 -6.81 -1.00
N SER A 32 -7.63 -5.96 -1.73
CA SER A 32 -8.80 -6.36 -2.52
C SER A 32 -8.45 -7.43 -3.55
N ILE A 33 -7.35 -7.27 -4.29
CA ILE A 33 -6.93 -8.28 -5.28
C ILE A 33 -6.43 -9.56 -4.62
N GLN A 34 -5.79 -9.49 -3.44
CA GLN A 34 -5.42 -10.68 -2.69
C GLN A 34 -6.63 -11.47 -2.18
N ILE A 35 -7.68 -10.80 -1.71
CA ILE A 35 -8.94 -11.45 -1.33
C ILE A 35 -9.58 -12.13 -2.55
N TRP A 36 -9.56 -11.47 -3.71
CA TRP A 36 -10.08 -12.05 -4.95
C TRP A 36 -9.26 -13.27 -5.43
N LEU A 37 -7.93 -13.21 -5.34
CA LEU A 37 -7.06 -14.34 -5.65
C LEU A 37 -7.28 -15.51 -4.68
N LEU A 38 -7.48 -15.23 -3.40
CA LEU A 38 -7.82 -16.24 -2.41
C LEU A 38 -9.16 -16.92 -2.73
N TYR A 39 -10.19 -16.13 -3.06
CA TYR A 39 -11.48 -16.67 -3.49
C TYR A 39 -11.34 -17.55 -4.74
N THR A 40 -10.58 -17.09 -5.72
CA THR A 40 -10.29 -17.85 -6.96
C THR A 40 -9.58 -19.16 -6.64
N ALA A 41 -8.51 -19.11 -5.84
CA ALA A 41 -7.76 -20.29 -5.42
C ALA A 41 -8.66 -21.30 -4.69
N LEU A 42 -9.51 -20.82 -3.78
CA LEU A 42 -10.39 -21.67 -2.99
C LEU A 42 -11.44 -22.37 -3.85
N ASN A 43 -12.12 -21.63 -4.73
CA ASN A 43 -13.14 -22.24 -5.60
C ASN A 43 -12.52 -23.28 -6.53
N ASN A 44 -11.36 -22.99 -7.11
CA ASN A 44 -10.67 -23.94 -7.97
C ASN A 44 -10.16 -25.16 -7.21
N ALA A 45 -9.76 -25.02 -5.93
CA ALA A 45 -9.39 -26.15 -5.08
C ALA A 45 -10.60 -27.05 -4.78
N LEU A 46 -11.79 -26.47 -4.54
CA LEU A 46 -13.03 -27.23 -4.36
C LEU A 46 -13.42 -28.00 -5.63
N ASP A 47 -13.22 -27.38 -6.80
CA ASP A 47 -13.48 -28.00 -8.10
C ASP A 47 -12.38 -28.98 -8.56
N ASN A 48 -11.40 -29.31 -7.71
CA ASN A 48 -10.21 -30.13 -8.01
C ASN A 48 -9.33 -29.60 -9.17
N ASN A 49 -9.51 -28.34 -9.57
CA ASN A 49 -8.73 -27.65 -10.60
C ASN A 49 -7.46 -27.04 -10.01
N THR A 50 -6.53 -27.92 -9.63
CA THR A 50 -5.26 -27.55 -8.96
C THR A 50 -4.31 -26.72 -9.84
N GLU A 51 -4.52 -26.71 -11.16
CA GLU A 51 -3.74 -25.93 -12.12
C GLU A 51 -3.79 -24.42 -11.85
N ILE A 52 -4.88 -23.92 -11.25
CA ILE A 52 -5.08 -22.49 -10.96
C ILE A 52 -4.59 -22.13 -9.55
N LEU A 53 -4.49 -23.11 -8.64
CA LEU A 53 -4.11 -22.91 -7.25
C LEU A 53 -2.67 -22.38 -7.11
N ILE A 54 -1.71 -23.05 -7.78
CA ILE A 54 -0.29 -22.70 -7.71
C ILE A 54 -0.02 -21.30 -8.32
N PRO A 55 -0.53 -20.97 -9.53
CA PRO A 55 -0.39 -19.62 -10.09
C PRO A 55 -1.02 -18.54 -9.21
N ALA A 56 -2.23 -18.77 -8.66
CA ALA A 56 -2.89 -17.79 -7.79
C ALA A 56 -2.09 -17.52 -6.51
N PHE A 57 -1.50 -18.58 -5.93
CA PHE A 57 -0.61 -18.45 -4.77
C PHE A 57 0.64 -17.62 -5.10
N ILE A 58 1.35 -17.97 -6.17
CA ILE A 58 2.56 -17.25 -6.58
C ILE A 58 2.27 -15.78 -6.89
N ALA A 59 1.17 -15.51 -7.63
CA ALA A 59 0.74 -14.15 -7.93
C ALA A 59 0.45 -13.35 -6.64
N SER A 60 -0.23 -13.96 -5.67
CA SER A 60 -0.51 -13.33 -4.38
C SER A 60 0.78 -13.00 -3.61
N VAL A 61 1.74 -13.92 -3.56
CA VAL A 61 3.04 -13.71 -2.90
C VAL A 61 3.82 -12.56 -3.55
N VAL A 62 3.90 -12.52 -4.88
CA VAL A 62 4.58 -11.44 -5.60
C VAL A 62 3.91 -10.10 -5.34
N LEU A 63 2.57 -10.03 -5.44
CA LEU A 63 1.80 -8.81 -5.17
C LEU A 63 1.93 -8.35 -3.72
N PHE A 64 1.98 -9.28 -2.77
CA PHE A 64 2.23 -8.98 -1.36
C PHE A 64 3.58 -8.29 -1.18
N PHE A 65 4.67 -8.81 -1.77
CA PHE A 65 5.98 -8.17 -1.65
C PHE A 65 6.04 -6.80 -2.34
N ILE A 66 5.37 -6.63 -3.47
CA ILE A 66 5.25 -5.31 -4.12
C ILE A 66 4.54 -4.33 -3.19
N GLY A 67 3.38 -4.71 -2.63
CA GLY A 67 2.63 -3.88 -1.68
C GLY A 67 3.37 -3.64 -0.37
N PHE A 68 4.12 -4.61 0.11
CA PHE A 68 4.98 -4.44 1.27
C PHE A 68 6.11 -3.45 0.97
N GLY A 69 6.71 -3.53 -0.23
CA GLY A 69 7.72 -2.59 -0.71
C GLY A 69 7.22 -1.15 -0.75
N TRP A 70 5.94 -0.93 -1.06
CA TRP A 70 5.34 0.41 -1.02
C TRP A 70 5.40 1.05 0.38
N LEU A 71 5.41 0.27 1.46
CA LEU A 71 5.56 0.81 2.82
C LEU A 71 6.89 1.54 3.04
N TYR A 72 7.88 1.36 2.17
CA TYR A 72 9.09 2.17 2.16
C TYR A 72 8.80 3.67 1.99
N TYR A 73 7.72 4.03 1.28
CA TYR A 73 7.31 5.42 1.05
C TYR A 73 6.47 6.00 2.19
N LEU A 74 6.25 5.24 3.27
CA LEU A 74 5.53 5.75 4.43
C LEU A 74 6.31 6.93 5.03
N PRO A 75 5.69 8.09 5.23
CA PRO A 75 6.41 9.25 5.75
C PRO A 75 6.91 8.96 7.16
N SER A 76 8.20 9.16 7.39
CA SER A 76 8.80 9.09 8.72
C SER A 76 8.26 10.25 9.57
N GLY A 77 7.45 9.94 10.57
CA GLY A 77 6.93 10.93 11.50
C GLY A 77 8.09 11.66 12.17
N ASN A 78 8.05 12.99 12.19
CA ASN A 78 9.04 13.81 12.87
C ASN A 78 8.80 13.69 14.38
N PHE A 79 9.18 12.56 14.99
CA PHE A 79 9.20 12.36 16.43
C PHE A 79 10.29 13.26 17.01
N THR A 80 9.99 14.56 17.11
CA THR A 80 10.84 15.50 17.83
C THR A 80 10.80 15.06 19.28
N ARG A 81 11.79 14.26 19.69
CA ARG A 81 12.05 14.03 21.11
C ARG A 81 12.47 15.38 21.67
N TYR A 82 11.55 16.03 22.37
CA TYR A 82 11.92 17.08 23.31
C TYR A 82 12.91 16.46 24.30
N LYS A 83 14.16 16.93 24.24
CA LYS A 83 15.18 16.71 25.27
C LYS A 83 15.08 17.86 26.26
#